data_AF-T1X797-F1
#
_entry.id   AF-T1X797-F1
#
_cell.length_a   1.000
_cell.length_b   1.000
_cell.length_c   1.000
_cell.angle_alpha   90.00
_cell.angle_beta   90.00
_cell.angle_gamma   90.00
#
_symmetry.space_group_name_H-M   'P 1'
#
loop_
_entity.id
_entity.type
_entity.pdbx_description
1 polymer ?
#
loop_
_entity_poly.entity_id
_entity_poly.type
_entity_poly.pdbx_seq_one_letter_code
_entity_poly.pdbx_strand_id
1 'polypeptide(L)'
;MEMLGNRRLGVTQQQAWDALNDPETLKKCIPGCDKFELTGDNQYSVALAVKIGPVSAKFNGKVALSDIVAPDGYKLSFEGQGGVAGFAKGSSSVTLRPLDGAAEAAPAPGCELDYTVQAQVGGKIAQLGQRLIDGAAKSTADDFFKRFEAEMQSRYGPPPAAVSEPAEASAEKAGMMSGLMRKIGLGKKDDKDASAAPGDASS
;
A
#
# COMPACT_ATOMS: atom_id res chain seq x y z
N MET A 1 5.99 -2.20 -30.55
CA MET A 1 4.84 -2.31 -29.63
C MET A 1 4.61 -0.96 -28.99
N GLU A 2 3.37 -0.69 -28.60
CA GLU A 2 2.98 0.52 -27.89
C GLU A 2 2.09 0.13 -26.72
N MET A 3 2.21 0.86 -25.61
CA MET A 3 1.39 0.67 -24.41
C MET A 3 1.11 2.03 -23.79
N LEU A 4 -0.10 2.21 -23.28
CA LEU A 4 -0.52 3.35 -22.49
C LEU A 4 -1.22 2.84 -21.23
N GLY A 5 -1.14 3.59 -20.15
CA GLY A 5 -1.79 3.22 -18.90
C GLY A 5 -1.97 4.40 -17.96
N ASN A 6 -2.98 4.28 -17.12
CA ASN A 6 -3.33 5.19 -16.05
C ASN A 6 -3.38 4.39 -14.73
N ARG A 7 -3.02 5.03 -13.62
CA ARG A 7 -3.09 4.50 -12.25
C ARG A 7 -3.49 5.60 -11.28
N ARG A 8 -4.22 5.22 -10.23
CA ARG A 8 -4.50 6.08 -9.07
C ARG A 8 -3.74 5.52 -7.88
N LEU A 9 -2.88 6.35 -7.29
CA LEU A 9 -2.01 6.01 -6.18
C LEU A 9 -2.57 6.66 -4.90
N GLY A 10 -2.65 5.89 -3.81
CA GLY A 10 -3.12 6.37 -2.50
C GLY A 10 -2.07 7.17 -1.71
N VAL A 11 -1.32 8.03 -2.40
CA VAL A 11 -0.25 8.87 -1.85
C VAL A 11 -0.23 10.23 -2.55
N THR A 12 0.46 11.21 -1.96
CA THR A 12 0.70 12.51 -2.62
C THR A 12 1.52 12.36 -3.90
N GLN A 13 1.41 13.35 -4.79
CA GLN A 13 2.26 13.50 -5.98
C GLN A 13 3.76 13.44 -5.63
N GLN A 14 4.19 14.10 -4.55
CA GLN A 14 5.59 14.09 -4.11
C GLN A 14 6.04 12.71 -3.62
N GLN A 15 5.24 12.01 -2.82
CA GLN A 15 5.56 10.65 -2.38
C GLN A 15 5.66 9.67 -3.55
N ALA A 16 4.76 9.80 -4.54
CA ALA A 16 4.84 9.02 -5.77
C ALA A 16 6.11 9.36 -6.58
N TRP A 17 6.45 10.65 -6.71
CA TRP A 17 7.68 11.11 -7.37
C TRP A 17 8.95 10.56 -6.72
N ASP A 18 9.09 10.73 -5.41
CA ASP A 18 10.27 10.30 -4.65
C ASP A 18 10.47 8.78 -4.77
N ALA A 19 9.38 8.01 -4.67
CA ALA A 19 9.38 6.56 -4.82
C ALA A 19 9.67 6.08 -6.25
N LEU A 20 9.25 6.82 -7.27
CA LEU A 20 9.56 6.51 -8.68
C LEU A 20 11.00 6.85 -9.09
N ASN A 21 11.73 7.60 -8.24
CA ASN A 21 13.14 7.94 -8.45
C ASN A 21 14.09 7.23 -7.45
N ASP A 22 13.56 6.52 -6.45
CA ASP A 22 14.30 5.68 -5.48
C ASP A 22 14.71 4.33 -6.12
N PRO A 23 16.02 4.06 -6.35
CA PRO A 23 16.49 2.82 -6.95
C PRO A 23 16.09 1.55 -6.21
N GLU A 24 16.03 1.59 -4.87
CA GLU A 24 15.67 0.42 -4.07
C GLU A 24 14.15 0.19 -4.05
N THR A 25 13.31 1.23 -4.16
CA THR A 25 11.88 1.06 -4.49
C THR A 25 11.74 0.39 -5.85
N LEU A 26 12.35 0.96 -6.90
CA LEU A 26 12.23 0.43 -8.26
C LEU A 26 12.70 -1.03 -8.35
N LYS A 27 13.79 -1.39 -7.69
CA LYS A 27 14.31 -2.76 -7.62
C LYS A 27 13.36 -3.76 -6.93
N LYS A 28 12.69 -3.38 -5.83
CA LYS A 28 11.65 -4.20 -5.19
C LYS A 28 10.42 -4.38 -6.10
N CYS A 29 10.02 -3.30 -6.76
CA CYS A 29 8.77 -3.23 -7.51
C CYS A 29 8.87 -3.87 -8.91
N ILE A 30 10.01 -3.77 -9.60
CA ILE A 30 10.18 -4.36 -10.94
C ILE A 30 10.31 -5.90 -10.82
N PRO A 31 9.41 -6.70 -11.43
CA PRO A 31 9.47 -8.16 -11.35
C PRO A 31 10.79 -8.72 -11.91
N GLY A 32 11.46 -9.57 -11.12
CA GLY A 32 12.71 -10.22 -11.52
C GLY A 32 13.91 -9.29 -11.60
N CYS A 33 13.85 -8.07 -11.04
CA CYS A 33 14.97 -7.14 -11.00
C CYS A 33 16.05 -7.60 -10.00
N ASP A 34 17.20 -8.03 -10.52
CA ASP A 34 18.38 -8.35 -9.70
C ASP A 34 19.15 -7.05 -9.35
N LYS A 35 19.10 -6.04 -10.24
CA LYS A 35 19.92 -4.82 -10.17
C LYS A 35 19.17 -3.59 -10.69
N PHE A 36 19.19 -2.50 -9.93
CA PHE A 36 18.84 -1.15 -10.38
C PHE A 36 19.77 -0.16 -9.66
N GLU A 37 20.75 0.42 -10.35
CA GLU A 37 21.80 1.27 -9.74
C GLU A 37 22.00 2.56 -10.54
N LEU A 38 22.15 3.69 -9.86
CA LEU A 38 22.61 4.93 -10.50
C LEU A 38 24.06 4.78 -10.97
N THR A 39 24.35 5.23 -12.19
CA THR A 39 25.65 5.10 -12.87
C THR A 39 26.19 6.42 -13.46
N GLY A 40 25.43 7.50 -13.28
CA GLY A 40 25.73 8.85 -13.73
C GLY A 40 24.46 9.70 -13.64
N ASP A 41 24.55 10.99 -13.93
CA ASP A 41 23.41 11.91 -13.86
C ASP A 41 22.21 11.37 -14.66
N ASN A 42 21.10 11.14 -13.95
CA ASN A 42 19.84 10.60 -14.48
C ASN A 42 19.97 9.27 -15.26
N GLN A 43 21.03 8.49 -15.03
CA GLN A 43 21.37 7.28 -15.79
C GLN A 43 21.57 6.07 -14.89
N TYR A 44 20.85 4.99 -15.18
CA TYR A 44 20.78 3.79 -14.35
C TYR A 44 21.23 2.54 -15.12
N SER A 45 21.96 1.66 -14.45
CA SER A 45 22.27 0.30 -14.90
C SER A 45 21.28 -0.68 -14.29
N VAL A 46 20.63 -1.48 -15.14
CA VAL A 46 19.57 -2.41 -14.76
C VAL A 46 19.92 -3.84 -15.15
N ALA A 47 19.53 -4.82 -14.33
CA ALA A 47 19.54 -6.23 -14.68
C ALA A 47 18.25 -6.90 -14.19
N LEU A 48 17.55 -7.61 -15.09
CA LEU A 48 16.28 -8.26 -14.76
C LEU A 48 16.06 -9.58 -15.53
N ALA A 49 15.34 -10.51 -14.89
CA ALA A 49 14.88 -11.76 -15.46
C ALA A 49 13.39 -11.64 -15.87
N VAL A 50 13.11 -11.79 -17.17
CA VAL A 50 11.74 -11.70 -17.73
C VAL A 50 11.33 -13.04 -18.34
N LYS A 51 10.05 -13.40 -18.19
CA LYS A 51 9.46 -14.58 -18.82
C LYS A 51 8.48 -14.17 -19.92
N ILE A 52 8.71 -14.66 -21.13
CA ILE A 52 7.91 -14.41 -22.33
C ILE A 52 7.42 -15.76 -22.87
N GLY A 53 6.21 -16.16 -22.46
CA GLY A 53 5.65 -17.48 -22.76
C GLY A 53 6.54 -18.62 -22.24
N PRO A 54 7.06 -19.52 -23.10
CA PRO A 54 7.95 -20.60 -22.70
C PRO A 54 9.40 -20.17 -22.45
N VAL A 55 9.79 -18.95 -22.86
CA VAL A 55 11.17 -18.46 -22.76
C VAL A 55 11.36 -17.64 -21.48
N SER A 56 12.39 -17.97 -20.71
CA SER A 56 12.94 -17.08 -19.68
C SER A 56 14.25 -16.48 -20.19
N ALA A 57 14.44 -15.16 -20.03
CA ALA A 57 15.66 -14.47 -20.44
C ALA A 57 16.09 -13.46 -19.36
N LYS A 58 17.40 -13.37 -19.12
CA LYS A 58 18.00 -12.26 -18.36
C LYS A 58 18.42 -11.16 -19.33
N PHE A 59 18.16 -9.91 -18.97
CA PHE A 59 18.59 -8.73 -19.71
C PHE A 59 19.46 -7.85 -18.82
N ASN A 60 20.58 -7.38 -19.37
CA ASN A 60 21.36 -6.28 -18.82
C ASN A 60 21.09 -5.04 -19.68
N GLY A 61 20.86 -3.90 -19.03
CA GLY A 61 20.37 -2.71 -19.72
C GLY A 61 20.71 -1.40 -19.05
N LYS A 62 20.25 -0.32 -19.68
CA LYS A 62 20.33 1.05 -19.18
C LYS A 62 18.98 1.74 -19.26
N VAL A 63 18.76 2.68 -18.35
CA VAL A 63 17.67 3.66 -18.39
C VAL A 63 18.29 5.05 -18.26
N ALA A 64 17.86 6.01 -19.07
CA ALA A 64 18.24 7.41 -18.94
C ALA A 64 16.99 8.29 -18.92
N LEU A 65 16.89 9.18 -17.94
CA LEU A 65 15.77 10.12 -17.79
C LEU A 65 16.08 11.45 -18.50
N SER A 66 15.06 12.08 -19.08
CA SER A 66 15.15 13.38 -19.74
C SER A 66 13.84 14.18 -19.54
N ASP A 67 13.85 15.45 -19.92
CA ASP A 67 12.68 16.34 -19.85
C ASP A 67 12.02 16.37 -18.46
N ILE A 68 12.87 16.37 -17.42
CA ILE A 68 12.46 16.21 -16.01
C ILE A 68 11.83 17.51 -15.50
N VAL A 69 10.58 17.43 -15.06
CA VAL A 69 9.83 18.49 -14.38
C VAL A 69 9.31 17.92 -13.07
N ALA A 70 9.99 18.21 -11.96
CA ALA A 70 9.63 17.67 -10.66
C ALA A 70 8.52 18.51 -9.99
N PRO A 71 7.46 17.91 -9.40
CA PRO A 71 7.12 16.49 -9.32
C PRO A 71 6.12 16.02 -10.41
N ASP A 72 6.02 16.72 -11.54
CA ASP A 72 4.96 16.56 -12.55
C ASP A 72 5.24 15.47 -13.60
N GLY A 73 6.48 15.22 -14.00
CA GLY A 73 6.78 14.19 -15.01
C GLY A 73 8.21 14.18 -15.55
N TYR A 74 8.47 13.19 -16.39
CA TYR A 74 9.73 13.02 -17.14
C TYR A 74 9.54 12.04 -18.30
N LYS A 75 10.53 12.01 -19.20
CA LYS A 75 10.68 10.96 -20.21
C LYS A 75 11.78 9.99 -19.80
N LEU A 76 11.66 8.76 -20.27
CA LEU A 76 12.66 7.72 -20.14
C LEU A 76 13.07 7.24 -21.53
N SER A 77 14.36 6.98 -21.71
CA SER A 77 14.86 6.10 -22.77
C SER A 77 15.45 4.84 -22.12
N PHE A 78 15.29 3.69 -22.77
CA PHE A 78 15.80 2.42 -22.25
C PHE A 78 16.35 1.50 -23.34
N GLU A 79 17.38 0.74 -22.99
CA GLU A 79 17.93 -0.36 -23.80
C GLU A 79 18.23 -1.57 -22.92
N GLY A 80 18.04 -2.78 -23.44
CA GLY A 80 18.29 -4.03 -22.73
C GLY A 80 18.73 -5.14 -23.68
N GLN A 81 19.83 -5.81 -23.34
CA GLN A 81 20.46 -6.87 -24.11
C GLN A 81 20.37 -8.20 -23.34
N GLY A 82 19.79 -9.22 -23.97
CA GLY A 82 19.67 -10.59 -23.45
C GLY A 82 20.54 -11.59 -24.21
N GLY A 83 21.59 -11.11 -24.89
CA GLY A 83 22.50 -11.93 -25.69
C GLY A 83 21.75 -12.74 -26.76
N VAL A 84 21.84 -14.07 -26.69
CA VAL A 84 21.19 -14.99 -27.64
C VAL A 84 19.66 -14.90 -27.62
N ALA A 85 19.05 -14.40 -26.54
CA ALA A 85 17.61 -14.15 -26.50
C ALA A 85 17.21 -13.00 -27.44
N GLY A 86 18.03 -11.97 -27.58
CA GLY A 86 17.75 -10.76 -28.34
C GLY A 86 17.84 -9.48 -27.51
N PHE A 87 17.10 -8.45 -27.91
CA PHE A 87 17.14 -7.13 -27.29
C PHE A 87 15.76 -6.48 -27.20
N ALA A 88 15.63 -5.50 -26.30
CA ALA A 88 14.54 -4.54 -26.27
C ALA A 88 15.12 -3.12 -26.17
N LYS A 89 14.52 -2.14 -26.82
CA LYS A 89 14.83 -0.72 -26.65
C LYS A 89 13.59 0.14 -26.88
N GLY A 90 13.51 1.30 -26.26
CA GLY A 90 12.34 2.15 -26.40
C GLY A 90 12.40 3.46 -25.62
N SER A 91 11.27 4.14 -25.63
CA SER A 91 11.00 5.36 -24.89
C SER A 91 9.73 5.22 -24.05
N SER A 92 9.62 6.06 -23.03
CA SER A 92 8.41 6.20 -22.21
C SER A 92 8.27 7.67 -21.80
N SER A 93 7.04 8.11 -21.54
CA SER A 93 6.74 9.37 -20.85
C SER A 93 5.88 9.05 -19.65
N VAL A 94 6.18 9.65 -18.50
CA VAL A 94 5.42 9.53 -17.24
C VAL A 94 4.95 10.91 -16.81
N THR A 95 3.73 10.99 -16.30
CA THR A 95 3.14 12.22 -15.76
C THR A 95 2.38 11.92 -14.49
N LEU A 96 2.63 12.69 -13.44
CA LEU A 96 1.94 12.67 -12.16
C LEU A 96 1.06 13.92 -12.04
N ARG A 97 -0.13 13.79 -11.46
CA ARG A 97 -1.00 14.91 -11.10
C ARG A 97 -1.62 14.67 -9.72
N PRO A 98 -1.82 15.69 -8.89
CA PRO A 98 -2.63 15.55 -7.69
C PRO A 98 -4.08 15.21 -8.06
N LEU A 99 -4.77 14.44 -7.22
CA LEU A 99 -6.21 14.20 -7.35
C LEU A 99 -6.97 15.20 -6.47
N ASP A 100 -7.59 16.19 -7.09
CA ASP A 100 -8.53 17.08 -6.42
C ASP A 100 -9.73 16.28 -5.90
N GLY A 101 -9.94 16.26 -4.58
CA GLY A 101 -11.00 15.45 -3.98
C GLY A 101 -10.87 15.09 -2.49
N ALA A 102 -9.82 15.54 -1.79
CA ALA A 102 -9.67 15.35 -0.34
C ALA A 102 -10.60 16.29 0.48
N ALA A 103 -11.90 16.30 0.15
CA ALA A 103 -12.91 17.13 0.79
C ALA A 103 -13.62 16.35 1.91
N GLU A 104 -13.29 16.68 3.17
CA GLU A 104 -13.99 16.36 4.43
C GLU A 104 -14.29 14.87 4.79
N ALA A 105 -14.25 13.92 3.85
CA ALA A 105 -14.65 12.53 4.06
C ALA A 105 -13.67 11.48 3.49
N ALA A 106 -12.62 11.91 2.77
CA ALA A 106 -11.56 11.07 2.24
C ALA A 106 -10.21 11.45 2.88
N PRO A 107 -9.71 10.72 3.90
CA PRO A 107 -8.57 11.15 4.72
C PRO A 107 -7.19 10.85 4.11
N ALA A 108 -7.12 10.42 2.84
CA ALA A 108 -5.88 10.02 2.18
C ALA A 108 -5.58 10.91 0.96
N PRO A 109 -4.34 11.42 0.80
CA PRO A 109 -3.95 12.11 -0.42
C PRO A 109 -3.92 11.15 -1.61
N GLY A 110 -4.20 11.67 -2.80
CA GLY A 110 -4.21 10.88 -4.03
C GLY A 110 -3.38 11.51 -5.14
N CYS A 111 -2.79 10.66 -5.98
CA CYS A 111 -2.09 11.03 -7.19
C CYS A 111 -2.61 10.20 -8.37
N GLU A 112 -2.80 10.84 -9.52
CA GLU A 112 -2.98 10.16 -10.80
C GLU A 112 -1.62 10.04 -11.51
N LEU A 113 -1.33 8.87 -12.06
CA LEU A 113 -0.13 8.57 -12.84
C LEU A 113 -0.55 8.08 -14.21
N ASP A 114 -0.22 8.86 -15.24
CA ASP A 114 -0.29 8.42 -16.63
C ASP A 114 1.10 8.01 -17.12
N TYR A 115 1.14 6.99 -17.97
CA TYR A 115 2.35 6.62 -18.69
C TYR A 115 2.08 6.15 -20.11
N THR A 116 3.07 6.36 -20.98
CA THR A 116 3.13 5.78 -22.33
C THR A 116 4.46 5.04 -22.51
N VAL A 117 4.49 4.03 -23.36
CA VAL A 117 5.70 3.27 -23.74
C VAL A 117 5.65 2.96 -25.23
N GLN A 118 6.73 3.23 -25.94
CA GLN A 118 6.95 2.79 -27.32
C GLN A 118 8.24 1.97 -27.36
N ALA A 119 8.17 0.71 -27.81
CA ALA A 119 9.31 -0.20 -27.75
C ALA A 119 9.48 -1.06 -29.00
N GLN A 120 10.75 -1.25 -29.39
CA GLN A 120 11.20 -2.20 -30.39
C GLN A 120 11.85 -3.41 -29.70
N VAL A 121 11.42 -4.61 -30.07
CA VAL A 121 11.97 -5.89 -29.59
C VAL A 121 12.54 -6.65 -30.78
N GLY A 122 13.71 -7.26 -30.63
CA GLY A 122 14.44 -7.94 -31.70
C GLY A 122 15.19 -9.18 -31.22
N GLY A 123 15.73 -9.96 -32.16
CA GLY A 123 16.36 -11.26 -31.88
C GLY A 123 15.35 -12.40 -31.71
N LYS A 124 15.73 -13.48 -31.03
CA LYS A 124 14.90 -14.71 -30.93
C LYS A 124 13.57 -14.48 -30.21
N ILE A 125 13.54 -13.63 -29.18
CA ILE A 125 12.30 -13.24 -28.48
C ILE A 125 11.26 -12.59 -29.40
N ALA A 126 11.68 -11.89 -30.46
CA ALA A 126 10.75 -11.32 -31.44
C ALA A 126 10.03 -12.40 -32.28
N GLN A 127 10.66 -13.58 -32.43
CA GLN A 127 10.10 -14.72 -33.17
C GLN A 127 8.96 -15.43 -32.41
N LEU A 128 8.75 -15.10 -31.12
CA LEU A 128 7.60 -15.57 -30.32
C LEU A 128 6.29 -14.88 -30.74
N GLY A 129 6.35 -13.80 -31.52
CA GLY A 129 5.20 -13.04 -31.99
C GLY A 129 4.69 -12.00 -30.98
N GLN A 130 4.17 -10.89 -31.52
CA GLN A 130 3.79 -9.69 -30.76
C GLN A 130 2.88 -10.00 -29.56
N ARG A 131 1.83 -10.81 -29.73
CA ARG A 131 0.86 -11.13 -28.67
C ARG A 131 1.49 -11.69 -27.37
N LEU A 132 2.59 -12.43 -27.45
CA LEU A 132 3.29 -12.93 -26.27
C LEU A 132 4.20 -11.88 -25.63
N ILE A 133 4.79 -10.99 -26.44
CA ILE A 133 5.64 -9.88 -26.01
C ILE A 133 4.79 -8.82 -25.31
N ASP A 134 3.71 -8.38 -25.96
CA ASP A 134 2.77 -7.38 -25.45
C ASP A 134 2.09 -7.88 -24.15
N GLY A 135 1.74 -9.17 -24.09
CA GLY A 135 1.21 -9.81 -22.89
C GLY A 135 2.20 -9.86 -21.72
N ALA A 136 3.47 -10.20 -22.00
CA ALA A 136 4.53 -10.21 -20.97
C ALA A 136 4.85 -8.79 -20.47
N ALA A 137 4.89 -7.80 -21.36
CA ALA A 137 5.09 -6.41 -21.00
C ALA A 137 3.93 -5.87 -20.14
N LYS A 138 2.68 -6.17 -20.51
CA LYS A 138 1.50 -5.81 -19.71
C LYS A 138 1.53 -6.46 -18.32
N SER A 139 1.82 -7.76 -18.23
CA SER A 139 1.97 -8.44 -16.93
C SER A 139 3.06 -7.80 -16.08
N THR A 140 4.20 -7.44 -16.68
CA THR A 140 5.31 -6.79 -15.97
C THR A 140 4.90 -5.42 -15.40
N ALA A 141 4.11 -4.64 -16.15
CA ALA A 141 3.59 -3.35 -15.68
C ALA A 141 2.50 -3.52 -14.59
N ASP A 142 1.57 -4.46 -14.78
CA ASP A 142 0.52 -4.73 -13.79
C ASP A 142 1.10 -5.28 -12.47
N ASP A 143 2.10 -6.18 -12.53
CA ASP A 143 2.85 -6.67 -11.36
C ASP A 143 3.71 -5.56 -10.71
N PHE A 144 4.31 -4.66 -11.50
CA PHE A 144 5.05 -3.51 -10.98
C PHE A 144 4.16 -2.61 -10.13
N PHE A 145 3.01 -2.18 -10.67
CA PHE A 145 2.11 -1.29 -9.94
C PHE A 145 1.53 -1.96 -8.68
N LYS A 146 1.16 -3.24 -8.76
CA LYS A 146 0.73 -4.01 -7.58
C LYS A 146 1.78 -4.05 -6.46
N ARG A 147 3.07 -4.12 -6.80
CA ARG A 147 4.18 -4.07 -5.83
C ARG A 147 4.45 -2.65 -5.33
N PHE A 148 4.35 -1.67 -6.22
CA PHE A 148 4.55 -0.26 -5.91
C PHE A 148 3.48 0.27 -4.95
N GLU A 149 2.20 0.00 -5.23
CA GLU A 149 1.07 0.31 -4.34
C GLU A 149 1.24 -0.32 -2.94
N ALA A 150 1.76 -1.56 -2.87
CA ALA A 150 2.05 -2.22 -1.60
C ALA A 150 3.23 -1.60 -0.82
N GLU A 151 4.33 -1.25 -1.49
CA GLU A 151 5.45 -0.51 -0.87
C GLU A 151 5.00 0.88 -0.41
N MET A 152 4.17 1.58 -1.20
CA MET A 152 3.61 2.89 -0.83
C MET A 152 2.70 2.80 0.38
N GLN A 153 1.79 1.83 0.43
CA GLN A 153 0.96 1.56 1.61
C GLN A 153 1.83 1.21 2.84
N SER A 154 2.95 0.50 2.65
CA SER A 154 3.89 0.16 3.74
C SER A 154 4.76 1.34 4.21
N ARG A 155 4.95 2.38 3.40
CA ARG A 155 5.73 3.59 3.75
C ARG A 155 4.87 4.73 4.28
N TYR A 156 3.66 4.89 3.75
CA TYR A 156 2.84 6.09 3.90
C TYR A 156 1.37 5.83 4.26
N GLY A 157 0.93 4.56 4.26
CA GLY A 157 -0.39 4.19 4.75
C GLY A 157 -0.53 4.45 6.27
N PRO A 158 -1.76 4.53 6.79
CA PRO A 158 -1.98 4.58 8.23
C PRO A 158 -1.34 3.35 8.90
N PRO A 159 -0.74 3.49 10.10
CA PRO A 159 -0.19 2.35 10.83
C PRO A 159 -1.24 1.24 10.96
N PRO A 160 -0.85 -0.05 10.86
CA PRO A 160 -1.79 -1.15 11.08
C PRO A 160 -2.41 -0.96 12.47
N ALA A 161 -3.75 -0.86 12.52
CA ALA A 161 -4.47 -0.58 13.75
C ALA A 161 -4.04 -1.57 14.82
N ALA A 162 -3.50 -1.06 15.93
CA ALA A 162 -2.98 -1.89 17.00
C ALA A 162 -4.09 -2.85 17.45
N VAL A 163 -3.86 -4.15 17.30
CA VAL A 163 -4.79 -5.17 17.75
C VAL A 163 -4.83 -5.07 19.27
N SER A 164 -5.87 -4.42 19.78
CA SER A 164 -6.08 -4.26 21.22
C SER A 164 -6.29 -5.64 21.81
N GLU A 165 -5.25 -6.18 22.42
CA GLU A 165 -5.29 -7.47 23.13
C GLU A 165 -6.44 -7.43 24.15
N PRO A 166 -7.28 -8.48 24.24
CA PRO A 166 -8.36 -8.51 25.22
C PRO A 166 -7.78 -8.45 26.62
N ALA A 167 -7.98 -7.32 27.31
CA ALA A 167 -7.45 -7.11 28.65
C ALA A 167 -7.92 -8.22 29.59
N GLU A 168 -6.98 -8.95 30.20
CA GLU A 168 -7.28 -10.09 31.07
C GLU A 168 -8.07 -9.63 32.30
N ALA A 169 -9.34 -10.04 32.38
CA ALA A 169 -10.20 -9.74 33.51
C ALA A 169 -9.76 -10.55 34.74
N SER A 170 -8.97 -9.93 35.61
CA SER A 170 -8.48 -10.53 36.85
C SER A 170 -8.78 -9.65 38.07
N ALA A 171 -8.94 -10.29 39.22
CA ALA A 171 -9.07 -9.72 40.56
C ALA A 171 -10.31 -8.84 40.87
N GLU A 172 -11.49 -9.47 41.02
CA GLU A 172 -12.39 -9.10 42.12
C GLU A 172 -12.81 -10.32 42.95
N LYS A 173 -12.06 -10.60 44.02
CA LYS A 173 -12.44 -11.62 45.03
C LYS A 173 -11.88 -11.28 46.42
N ALA A 174 -12.16 -10.07 46.90
CA ALA A 174 -11.65 -9.54 48.17
C ALA A 174 -12.71 -8.77 49.00
N GLY A 175 -13.98 -9.18 48.93
CA GLY A 175 -15.11 -8.50 49.61
C GLY A 175 -15.87 -9.32 50.67
N MET A 176 -15.52 -10.59 50.89
CA MET A 176 -16.16 -11.45 51.89
C MET A 176 -15.19 -11.72 53.05
N MET A 177 -15.70 -11.70 54.29
CA MET A 177 -14.99 -11.81 55.61
C MET A 177 -14.63 -10.50 56.35
N SER A 178 -15.62 -9.60 56.59
CA SER A 178 -15.46 -8.55 57.63
C SER A 178 -16.74 -8.23 58.45
N GLY A 179 -17.88 -8.89 58.19
CA GLY A 179 -19.17 -8.56 58.83
C GLY A 179 -19.64 -9.49 59.97
N LEU A 180 -18.99 -10.63 60.21
CA LEU A 180 -19.54 -11.73 61.02
C LEU A 180 -19.21 -11.65 62.52
N MET A 181 -19.45 -10.52 63.20
CA MET A 181 -19.28 -10.47 64.67
C MET A 181 -20.09 -9.40 65.44
N ARG A 182 -21.41 -9.33 65.23
CA ARG A 182 -22.34 -8.60 66.14
C ARG A 182 -23.76 -9.21 66.16
N LYS A 183 -23.89 -10.43 66.72
CA LYS A 183 -25.19 -11.10 66.91
C LYS A 183 -25.28 -11.80 68.28
N ILE A 184 -25.38 -11.02 69.36
CA ILE A 184 -25.66 -11.49 70.72
C ILE A 184 -26.59 -10.47 71.41
N GLY A 185 -27.72 -10.92 72.00
CA GLY A 185 -28.40 -10.19 73.09
C GLY A 185 -29.75 -9.49 72.82
N LEU A 186 -30.86 -10.19 73.17
CA LEU A 186 -31.89 -9.74 74.14
C LEU A 186 -32.56 -8.33 74.03
N GLY A 187 -33.67 -8.25 73.27
CA GLY A 187 -35.08 -8.15 73.76
C GLY A 187 -35.61 -7.01 74.70
N LYS A 188 -36.89 -6.64 74.44
CA LYS A 188 -37.88 -5.84 75.24
C LYS A 188 -37.74 -4.29 75.12
N LYS A 189 -38.75 -3.51 74.64
CA LYS A 189 -40.11 -3.11 75.18
C LYS A 189 -39.95 -2.25 76.47
N ASP A 190 -40.69 -1.19 76.80
CA ASP A 190 -42.09 -0.73 76.68
C ASP A 190 -42.13 0.85 76.76
N ASP A 191 -43.06 1.69 76.27
CA ASP A 191 -44.21 1.66 75.30
C ASP A 191 -44.75 3.13 75.04
N LYS A 192 -45.95 3.35 74.43
CA LYS A 192 -46.72 4.64 74.23
C LYS A 192 -46.19 5.67 73.20
N ASP A 193 -46.97 6.52 72.51
CA ASP A 193 -48.43 6.89 72.39
C ASP A 193 -48.60 7.64 71.02
N ALA A 194 -49.76 8.07 70.47
CA ALA A 194 -51.17 7.64 70.43
C ALA A 194 -52.00 8.63 69.52
N SER A 195 -53.25 8.28 69.12
CA SER A 195 -54.26 9.16 68.44
C SER A 195 -53.99 9.52 66.95
N ALA A 196 -54.93 9.51 65.99
CA ALA A 196 -56.32 8.99 65.92
C ALA A 196 -56.74 8.72 64.44
N ALA A 197 -57.91 8.07 64.25
CA ALA A 197 -58.60 7.79 62.98
C ALA A 197 -59.96 8.54 62.96
N PRO A 198 -60.98 8.27 62.08
CA PRO A 198 -61.09 7.40 60.89
C PRO A 198 -61.76 8.12 59.68
N GLY A 199 -62.29 7.39 58.69
CA GLY A 199 -63.33 7.90 57.77
C GLY A 199 -63.46 7.18 56.42
N ASP A 200 -64.68 6.69 56.15
CA ASP A 200 -65.37 6.21 54.92
C ASP A 200 -64.64 6.23 53.54
N ALA A 201 -64.81 5.27 52.61
CA ALA A 201 -65.93 4.38 52.22
C ALA A 201 -67.02 5.01 51.31
N SER A 202 -67.02 4.62 50.02
CA SER A 202 -68.25 4.33 49.26
C SER A 202 -67.94 3.47 48.02
N SER A 203 -69.00 2.93 47.41
CA SER A 203 -68.99 1.96 46.30
C SER A 203 -68.93 2.58 44.91
#